data_AF-B3S3V8-F1
#
_entry.id   AF-B3S3V8-F1
#
_cell.length_a   1.000
_cell.length_b   1.000
_cell.length_c   1.000
_cell.angle_alpha   90.00
_cell.angle_beta   90.00
_cell.angle_gamma   90.00
#
_symmetry.space_group_name_H-M   'P 1'
#
loop_
_entity.id
_entity.type
_entity.pdbx_description
1 polymer ?
#
loop_
_entity_poly.entity_id
_entity_poly.type
_entity_poly.pdbx_seq_one_letter_code
_entity_poly.pdbx_strand_id
1 'polypeptide(L)'
;MAFITIERISVLDIVKKITSNVDEVVEQLRCKNKHWKVFKREELPIRMHYYDNRRIPEIVVLPDSNWIVRPSYDPDFTSCHGANHGWNNLDPDMRTIFIAGGPAFKSGLIIKPFLNIEIYNLMATILNVSPAKNNGTLGRLHHILKNPPPISKSSASLPGKVCRVPQESAILAVRQNCTECICSFCHESTASPNKDTCYHRDIRLDIATQTSNCSNYVNSSYEKGHLMPKSDVSFDVVTQSNSNMLSNIVPLHAAFKTGPWNYLEMLINKWSKKYGGIFVISGAMIKADHETVMSDPSYWLNGEIGSVAIPTHLYKIVVKCQDSDQVACNGSASNHKPCGGKLEALSFILPHSKSASPQCHSAVSQIFDHVSSIADIEKLTGIDFFPELSAELQVTFETQTPTELWSIF
;
A
#
# COMPACT_ATOMS: atom_id res chain seq x y z
N MET A 1 -0.81 32.39 16.29
CA MET A 1 -0.16 32.05 15.01
C MET A 1 -1.12 32.37 13.88
N ALA A 2 -0.66 33.00 12.79
CA ALA A 2 -1.50 33.32 11.63
C ALA A 2 -1.00 32.56 10.40
N PHE A 3 -1.81 31.60 9.94
CA PHE A 3 -1.61 30.84 8.70
C PHE A 3 -2.47 31.42 7.58
N ILE A 4 -2.05 31.25 6.33
CA ILE A 4 -2.84 31.64 5.17
C ILE A 4 -3.59 30.39 4.70
N THR A 5 -4.91 30.45 4.73
CA THR A 5 -5.80 29.41 4.22
C THR A 5 -6.07 29.69 2.76
N ILE A 6 -5.84 28.72 1.87
CA ILE A 6 -5.94 28.95 0.42
C ILE A 6 -7.32 28.61 -0.15
N GLU A 7 -8.06 27.66 0.43
CA GLU A 7 -9.37 27.27 -0.09
C GLU A 7 -10.50 27.37 0.93
N ARG A 8 -11.66 27.84 0.43
CA ARG A 8 -12.94 27.98 1.14
C ARG A 8 -13.87 26.78 0.84
N ILE A 9 -13.31 25.59 0.67
CA ILE A 9 -14.04 24.34 0.43
C ILE A 9 -14.02 23.54 1.74
N SER A 10 -14.77 22.44 1.83
CA SER A 10 -14.81 21.62 3.04
C SER A 10 -13.41 21.16 3.51
N VAL A 11 -12.49 20.84 2.59
CA VAL A 11 -11.07 20.59 2.93
C VAL A 11 -10.34 21.90 3.15
N LEU A 12 -9.63 22.01 4.29
CA LEU A 12 -8.85 23.20 4.59
C LEU A 12 -7.37 22.97 4.27
N ASP A 13 -6.91 23.75 3.30
CA ASP A 13 -5.54 23.79 2.83
C ASP A 13 -4.78 24.92 3.53
N ILE A 14 -3.79 24.55 4.36
CA ILE A 14 -3.04 25.49 5.20
C ILE A 14 -1.66 25.75 4.59
N VAL A 15 -1.44 26.97 4.11
CA VAL A 15 -0.12 27.42 3.68
C VAL A 15 0.67 28.00 4.84
N LYS A 16 1.85 27.41 5.02
CA LYS A 16 2.89 27.86 5.94
C LYS A 16 3.21 29.34 5.70
N LYS A 17 3.22 30.14 6.76
CA LYS A 17 3.87 31.46 6.72
C LYS A 17 5.39 31.21 6.75
N ILE A 18 6.19 31.99 6.01
CA ILE A 18 7.64 31.77 5.79
C ILE A 18 8.43 31.37 7.07
N THR A 19 7.98 31.76 8.26
CA THR A 19 8.63 31.55 9.56
C THR A 19 8.13 30.38 10.43
N SER A 20 7.07 29.64 10.08
CA SER A 20 6.45 28.64 10.98
C SER A 20 6.92 27.21 10.70
N ASN A 21 7.30 26.40 11.69
CA ASN A 21 7.67 24.99 11.50
C ASN A 21 6.44 24.10 11.22
N VAL A 22 6.43 23.32 10.13
CA VAL A 22 5.31 22.43 9.73
C VAL A 22 4.96 21.43 10.83
N ASP A 23 5.98 20.80 11.43
CA ASP A 23 5.79 19.77 12.46
C ASP A 23 5.08 20.33 13.68
N GLU A 24 5.48 21.54 14.11
CA GLU A 24 4.87 22.22 15.25
C GLU A 24 3.37 22.46 15.04
N VAL A 25 2.99 22.86 13.83
CA VAL A 25 1.59 23.16 13.49
C VAL A 25 0.76 21.90 13.42
N VAL A 26 1.29 20.86 12.77
CA VAL A 26 0.63 19.57 12.69
C VAL A 26 0.38 19.01 14.08
N GLU A 27 1.36 19.05 14.97
CA GLU A 27 1.21 18.60 16.37
C GLU A 27 0.23 19.47 17.18
N GLN A 28 0.13 20.77 16.88
CA GLN A 28 -0.86 21.65 17.50
C GLN A 28 -2.30 21.37 17.03
N LEU A 29 -2.51 20.85 15.81
CA LEU A 29 -3.83 20.63 15.22
C LEU A 29 -4.34 19.19 15.37
N ARG A 30 -3.44 18.20 15.28
CA ARG A 30 -3.78 16.78 15.48
C ARG A 30 -4.46 16.58 16.82
N CYS A 31 -5.46 15.69 16.83
CA CYS A 31 -6.21 15.34 18.05
C CYS A 31 -6.96 16.48 18.76
N LYS A 32 -6.98 17.71 18.22
CA LYS A 32 -7.75 18.82 18.81
C LYS A 32 -9.25 18.73 18.53
N ASN A 33 -9.61 18.08 17.43
CA ASN A 33 -10.99 17.79 17.10
C ASN A 33 -11.07 16.37 16.53
N LYS A 34 -12.12 15.64 16.92
CA LYS A 34 -12.38 14.28 16.45
C LYS A 34 -13.00 14.22 15.05
N HIS A 35 -13.34 15.37 14.47
CA HIS A 35 -13.99 15.52 13.16
C HIS A 35 -13.05 15.99 12.05
N TRP A 36 -11.75 15.98 12.30
CA TRP A 36 -10.76 16.29 11.28
C TRP A 36 -9.54 15.39 11.37
N LYS A 37 -8.88 15.21 10.25
CA LYS A 37 -7.57 14.57 10.15
C LYS A 37 -6.60 15.58 9.61
N VAL A 38 -5.38 15.57 10.14
CA VAL A 38 -4.34 16.53 9.78
C VAL A 38 -3.16 15.75 9.23
N PHE A 39 -2.92 15.97 7.95
CA PHE A 39 -1.85 15.32 7.21
C PHE A 39 -0.80 16.36 6.83
N LYS A 40 0.47 15.99 6.96
CA LYS A 40 1.48 16.59 6.09
C LYS A 40 1.22 16.10 4.67
N ARG A 41 1.59 16.89 3.67
CA ARG A 41 1.39 16.55 2.26
C ARG A 41 1.94 15.16 1.90
N GLU A 42 3.09 14.79 2.46
CA GLU A 42 3.75 13.50 2.25
C GLU A 42 3.07 12.32 2.97
N GLU A 43 2.21 12.59 3.96
CA GLU A 43 1.46 11.57 4.70
C GLU A 43 0.06 11.31 4.11
N LEU A 44 -0.38 12.14 3.15
CA LEU A 44 -1.70 11.99 2.54
C LEU A 44 -1.84 10.62 1.87
N PRO A 45 -3.03 9.99 1.95
CA PRO A 45 -3.27 8.73 1.26
C PRO A 45 -2.96 8.82 -0.23
N ILE A 46 -2.11 7.91 -0.71
CA ILE A 46 -1.65 7.87 -2.11
C ILE A 46 -2.80 7.84 -3.10
N ARG A 47 -3.89 7.12 -2.78
CA ARG A 47 -5.12 7.05 -3.60
C ARG A 47 -5.74 8.40 -3.94
N MET A 48 -5.46 9.44 -3.15
CA MET A 48 -5.99 10.78 -3.41
C MET A 48 -5.23 11.48 -4.54
N HIS A 49 -4.00 11.04 -4.85
CA HIS A 49 -3.10 11.69 -5.81
C HIS A 49 -2.95 13.20 -5.57
N TYR A 50 -3.12 13.64 -4.30
CA TYR A 50 -3.13 15.04 -3.89
C TYR A 50 -1.84 15.41 -3.13
N TYR A 51 -0.69 15.25 -3.78
CA TYR A 51 0.61 15.54 -3.16
C TYR A 51 1.67 16.08 -4.13
N ASP A 52 1.59 15.76 -5.42
CA ASP A 52 2.64 16.04 -6.41
C ASP A 52 2.38 17.35 -7.17
N ASN A 53 2.22 18.44 -6.42
CA ASN A 53 2.12 19.76 -7.02
C ASN A 53 2.54 20.84 -6.02
N ARG A 54 3.32 21.82 -6.50
CA ARG A 54 3.72 22.98 -5.70
C ARG A 54 2.55 23.82 -5.18
N ARG A 55 1.36 23.71 -5.79
CA ARG A 55 0.14 24.40 -5.36
C ARG A 55 -0.55 23.73 -4.18
N ILE A 56 -0.24 22.45 -3.92
CA ILE A 56 -0.76 21.72 -2.78
C ILE A 56 0.07 22.12 -1.55
N PRO A 57 -0.55 22.63 -0.47
CA PRO A 57 0.16 23.06 0.72
C PRO A 57 0.86 21.92 1.45
N GLU A 58 1.78 22.27 2.35
CA GLU A 58 2.50 21.29 3.19
C GLU A 58 1.59 20.64 4.26
N ILE A 59 0.47 21.27 4.62
CA ILE A 59 -0.48 20.79 5.62
C ILE A 59 -1.88 20.80 5.01
N VAL A 60 -2.55 19.64 5.08
CA VAL A 60 -3.93 19.45 4.62
C VAL A 60 -4.77 18.96 5.79
N VAL A 61 -5.87 19.67 6.07
CA VAL A 61 -6.86 19.28 7.08
C VAL A 61 -8.10 18.74 6.37
N LEU A 62 -8.32 17.44 6.53
CA LEU A 62 -9.42 16.71 5.95
C LEU A 62 -10.52 16.49 7.00
N PRO A 63 -11.64 17.22 6.97
CA PRO A 63 -12.76 16.94 7.86
C PRO A 63 -13.51 15.66 7.50
N ASP A 64 -14.24 15.15 8.49
CA ASP A 64 -15.33 14.20 8.27
C ASP A 64 -16.40 14.80 7.35
N SER A 65 -17.16 13.96 6.66
CA SER A 65 -18.30 14.42 5.84
C SER A 65 -19.26 15.26 6.68
N ASN A 66 -19.84 16.30 6.08
CA ASN A 66 -20.70 17.29 6.73
C ASN A 66 -20.02 18.24 7.74
N TRP A 67 -18.69 18.17 7.90
CA TRP A 67 -17.92 19.16 8.65
C TRP A 67 -17.16 20.12 7.74
N ILE A 68 -17.08 21.38 8.15
CA ILE A 68 -16.30 22.42 7.46
C ILE A 68 -15.23 22.93 8.41
N VAL A 69 -14.01 23.09 7.90
CA VAL A 69 -12.89 23.61 8.67
C VAL A 69 -12.50 24.98 8.12
N ARG A 70 -12.36 25.96 9.00
CA ARG A 70 -12.04 27.34 8.60
C ARG A 70 -11.21 28.05 9.68
N PRO A 71 -10.48 29.12 9.33
CA PRO A 71 -9.87 29.98 10.33
C PRO A 71 -10.94 30.70 11.16
N SER A 72 -10.57 31.10 12.39
CA SER A 72 -11.49 31.75 13.33
C SER A 72 -12.05 33.07 12.79
N TYR A 73 -11.23 33.83 12.05
CA TYR A 73 -11.61 35.05 11.35
C TYR A 73 -11.61 34.81 9.84
N ASP A 74 -12.78 34.85 9.22
CA ASP A 74 -12.96 34.93 7.76
C ASP A 74 -14.08 35.96 7.50
N PRO A 75 -13.75 37.19 7.06
CA PRO A 75 -14.72 38.27 6.91
C PRO A 75 -15.74 38.04 5.79
N ASP A 76 -15.47 37.12 4.85
CA ASP A 76 -16.39 36.80 3.76
C ASP A 76 -17.24 35.56 4.05
N PHE A 77 -17.06 34.91 5.20
CA PHE A 77 -17.84 33.73 5.57
C PHE A 77 -19.20 34.14 6.14
N THR A 78 -20.25 33.95 5.34
CA THR A 78 -21.61 34.41 5.67
C THR A 78 -22.51 33.33 6.26
N SER A 79 -22.27 32.04 6.01
CA SER A 79 -23.09 30.94 6.54
C SER A 79 -22.38 29.58 6.54
N CYS A 80 -22.64 28.76 7.58
CA CYS A 80 -22.22 27.36 7.68
C CYS A 80 -23.36 26.36 7.42
N HIS A 81 -24.55 26.83 7.03
CA HIS A 81 -25.76 25.99 6.85
C HIS A 81 -26.01 25.60 5.39
N GLY A 82 -25.19 26.08 4.45
CA GLY A 82 -25.31 25.72 3.04
C GLY A 82 -24.84 24.29 2.76
N ALA A 83 -25.41 23.66 1.74
CA ALA A 83 -24.87 22.44 1.18
C ALA A 83 -23.45 22.70 0.64
N ASN A 84 -22.53 21.77 0.86
CA ASN A 84 -21.14 21.87 0.45
C ASN A 84 -20.63 20.53 -0.12
N HIS A 85 -19.40 20.52 -0.62
CA HIS A 85 -18.74 19.34 -1.17
C HIS A 85 -17.22 19.46 -1.03
N GLY A 86 -16.47 18.46 -1.53
CA GLY A 86 -15.00 18.47 -1.53
C GLY A 86 -14.36 17.69 -0.40
N TRP A 87 -15.13 16.88 0.34
CA TRP A 87 -14.59 15.90 1.29
C TRP A 87 -13.87 14.74 0.57
N ASN A 88 -13.53 13.72 1.34
CA ASN A 88 -12.92 12.49 0.85
C ASN A 88 -13.72 11.90 -0.32
N ASN A 89 -13.05 11.65 -1.45
CA ASN A 89 -13.67 11.14 -2.68
C ASN A 89 -14.22 9.71 -2.57
N LEU A 90 -13.94 8.99 -1.47
CA LEU A 90 -14.58 7.71 -1.16
C LEU A 90 -15.93 7.83 -0.44
N ASP A 91 -16.24 9.01 0.11
CA ASP A 91 -17.49 9.24 0.81
C ASP A 91 -18.67 9.07 -0.16
N PRO A 92 -19.71 8.29 0.19
CA PRO A 92 -20.86 8.06 -0.69
C PRO A 92 -21.52 9.35 -1.20
N ASP A 93 -21.58 10.39 -0.36
CA ASP A 93 -22.19 11.68 -0.72
C ASP A 93 -21.35 12.50 -1.71
N MET A 94 -20.05 12.16 -1.88
CA MET A 94 -19.16 12.79 -2.87
C MET A 94 -19.15 12.04 -4.22
N ARG A 95 -19.90 10.94 -4.33
CA ARG A 95 -20.00 10.19 -5.59
C ARG A 95 -20.82 10.96 -6.61
N THR A 96 -20.45 10.79 -7.88
CA THR A 96 -21.14 11.40 -9.02
C THR A 96 -21.97 10.37 -9.77
N ILE A 97 -22.86 10.87 -10.64
CA ILE A 97 -23.73 10.04 -11.47
C ILE A 97 -23.05 9.79 -12.82
N PHE A 98 -23.06 8.53 -13.27
CA PHE A 98 -22.69 8.14 -14.62
C PHE A 98 -23.83 7.35 -15.25
N ILE A 99 -24.35 7.85 -16.38
CA ILE A 99 -25.36 7.17 -17.19
C ILE A 99 -24.90 7.25 -18.64
N ALA A 100 -24.83 6.10 -19.31
CA ALA A 100 -24.40 5.99 -20.69
C ALA A 100 -25.49 5.30 -21.52
N GLY A 101 -25.87 5.93 -22.64
CA GLY A 101 -26.87 5.42 -23.56
C GLY A 101 -26.50 5.79 -24.99
N GLY A 102 -26.60 4.83 -25.91
CA GLY A 102 -26.26 5.04 -27.31
C GLY A 102 -25.84 3.76 -28.03
N PRO A 103 -25.53 3.85 -29.33
CA PRO A 103 -25.19 2.69 -30.15
C PRO A 103 -23.95 1.94 -29.64
N ALA A 104 -22.97 2.66 -29.10
CA ALA A 104 -21.71 2.09 -28.60
C ALA A 104 -21.87 1.25 -27.32
N PHE A 105 -22.85 1.55 -26.48
CA PHE A 105 -23.00 0.96 -25.15
C PHE A 105 -23.89 -0.28 -25.14
N LYS A 106 -23.57 -1.23 -24.27
CA LYS A 106 -24.47 -2.34 -23.89
C LYS A 106 -25.69 -1.78 -23.16
N SER A 107 -26.85 -2.42 -23.33
CA SER A 107 -28.11 -1.98 -22.72
C SER A 107 -28.37 -2.68 -21.38
N GLY A 108 -28.95 -1.95 -20.41
CA GLY A 108 -29.41 -2.53 -19.14
C GLY A 108 -28.32 -2.99 -18.18
N LEU A 109 -27.06 -2.56 -18.39
CA LEU A 109 -25.93 -2.95 -17.57
C LEU A 109 -25.76 -2.01 -16.37
N ILE A 110 -25.68 -2.58 -15.16
CA ILE A 110 -25.28 -1.88 -13.94
C ILE A 110 -23.84 -2.29 -13.62
N ILE A 111 -22.95 -1.32 -13.42
CA ILE A 111 -21.53 -1.56 -13.14
C ILE A 111 -21.12 -1.09 -11.76
N LYS A 112 -20.00 -1.63 -11.27
CA LYS A 112 -19.35 -1.13 -10.04
C LYS A 112 -18.85 0.30 -10.23
N PRO A 113 -18.74 1.09 -9.14
CA PRO A 113 -18.14 2.42 -9.20
C PRO A 113 -16.71 2.41 -9.77
N PHE A 114 -16.36 3.49 -10.46
CA PHE A 114 -15.05 3.72 -11.06
C PHE A 114 -14.70 5.21 -10.96
N LEU A 115 -13.42 5.57 -11.15
CA LEU A 115 -12.97 6.96 -11.09
C LEU A 115 -13.32 7.71 -12.38
N ASN A 116 -13.73 8.98 -12.27
CA ASN A 116 -14.11 9.79 -13.44
C ASN A 116 -12.98 10.03 -14.46
N ILE A 117 -11.70 9.87 -14.05
CA ILE A 117 -10.55 9.93 -14.95
C ILE A 117 -10.62 8.90 -16.08
N GLU A 118 -11.34 7.79 -15.87
CA GLU A 118 -11.52 6.72 -16.86
C GLU A 118 -12.42 7.13 -18.04
N ILE A 119 -13.24 8.18 -17.86
CA ILE A 119 -14.18 8.66 -18.88
C ILE A 119 -13.42 9.20 -20.10
N TYR A 120 -12.24 9.78 -19.92
CA TYR A 120 -11.44 10.34 -21.02
C TYR A 120 -11.08 9.26 -22.05
N ASN A 121 -10.53 8.13 -21.61
CA ASN A 121 -10.17 7.02 -22.51
C ASN A 121 -11.42 6.39 -23.13
N LEU A 122 -12.54 6.28 -22.39
CA LEU A 122 -13.79 5.80 -22.93
C LEU A 122 -14.30 6.68 -24.09
N MET A 123 -14.30 8.01 -23.91
CA MET A 123 -14.69 8.95 -24.96
C MET A 123 -13.77 8.86 -26.18
N ALA A 124 -12.46 8.79 -25.96
CA ALA A 124 -11.48 8.64 -27.03
C ALA A 124 -11.71 7.35 -27.84
N THR A 125 -11.98 6.23 -27.17
CA THR A 125 -12.32 4.95 -27.79
C THR A 125 -13.60 5.04 -28.64
N ILE A 126 -14.67 5.65 -28.12
CA ILE A 126 -15.94 5.79 -28.84
C ILE A 126 -15.80 6.69 -30.08
N LEU A 127 -15.01 7.77 -29.96
CA LEU A 127 -14.73 8.71 -31.05
C LEU A 127 -13.66 8.20 -32.03
N ASN A 128 -13.02 7.07 -31.73
CA ASN A 128 -11.91 6.52 -32.50
C ASN A 128 -10.75 7.53 -32.69
N VAL A 129 -10.38 8.22 -31.61
CA VAL A 129 -9.25 9.14 -31.58
C VAL A 129 -8.16 8.65 -30.63
N SER A 130 -6.91 8.97 -30.92
CA SER A 130 -5.80 8.65 -30.02
C SER A 130 -5.87 9.53 -28.77
N PRO A 131 -5.98 8.95 -27.56
CA PRO A 131 -5.99 9.73 -26.32
C PRO A 131 -4.62 10.39 -26.08
N ALA A 132 -4.63 11.61 -25.56
CA ALA A 132 -3.43 12.22 -24.99
C ALA A 132 -3.02 11.47 -23.71
N LYS A 133 -1.76 11.65 -23.27
CA LYS A 133 -1.27 11.08 -22.01
C LYS A 133 -2.16 11.55 -20.85
N ASN A 134 -2.70 10.60 -20.10
CA ASN A 134 -3.60 10.85 -18.98
C ASN A 134 -3.40 9.77 -17.89
N ASN A 135 -4.19 9.83 -16.82
CA ASN A 135 -4.09 8.90 -15.70
C ASN A 135 -5.17 7.81 -15.67
N GLY A 136 -6.15 7.85 -16.57
CA GLY A 136 -7.10 6.74 -16.72
C GLY A 136 -6.43 5.53 -17.35
N THR A 137 -6.92 4.34 -17.03
CA THR A 137 -6.43 3.08 -17.58
C THR A 137 -7.19 2.72 -18.85
N LEU A 138 -6.49 2.71 -19.98
CA LEU A 138 -7.07 2.29 -21.25
C LEU A 138 -7.66 0.88 -21.12
N GLY A 139 -8.87 0.66 -21.61
CA GLY A 139 -9.55 -0.63 -21.47
C GLY A 139 -10.46 -0.74 -20.25
N ARG A 140 -10.33 0.13 -19.23
CA ARG A 140 -11.09 0.01 -17.97
C ARG A 140 -12.59 -0.08 -18.15
N LEU A 141 -13.12 0.72 -19.07
CA LEU A 141 -14.55 0.79 -19.38
C LEU A 141 -14.88 0.07 -20.71
N HIS A 142 -14.02 -0.80 -21.24
CA HIS A 142 -14.34 -1.56 -22.45
C HIS A 142 -15.48 -2.56 -22.23
N HIS A 143 -15.61 -3.10 -21.01
CA HIS A 143 -16.65 -4.07 -20.65
C HIS A 143 -18.09 -3.53 -20.81
N ILE A 144 -18.30 -2.20 -20.85
CA ILE A 144 -19.61 -1.58 -21.10
C ILE A 144 -19.91 -1.30 -22.57
N LEU A 145 -18.92 -1.45 -23.46
CA LEU A 145 -19.06 -1.24 -24.90
C LEU A 145 -19.53 -2.53 -25.59
N LYS A 146 -20.29 -2.41 -26.69
CA LYS A 146 -20.70 -3.56 -27.51
C LYS A 146 -19.51 -4.17 -28.27
N ASN A 147 -18.68 -3.32 -28.88
CA ASN A 147 -17.55 -3.71 -29.71
C ASN A 147 -16.28 -2.93 -29.29
N PRO A 148 -15.69 -3.23 -28.13
CA PRO A 148 -14.46 -2.57 -27.70
C PRO A 148 -13.25 -3.03 -28.52
N PRO A 149 -12.23 -2.16 -28.71
CA PRO A 149 -10.92 -2.61 -29.18
C PRO A 149 -10.27 -3.60 -28.20
N PRO A 150 -9.43 -4.54 -28.69
CA PRO A 150 -8.71 -5.46 -27.82
C PRO A 150 -7.73 -4.69 -26.91
N ILE A 151 -7.62 -5.14 -25.66
CA ILE A 151 -6.65 -4.61 -24.70
C ILE A 151 -5.33 -5.37 -24.89
N SER A 152 -4.24 -4.66 -25.19
CA SER A 152 -2.91 -5.28 -25.21
C SER A 152 -2.49 -5.59 -23.77
N LYS A 153 -2.14 -6.85 -23.47
CA LYS A 153 -1.49 -7.17 -22.20
C LYS A 153 -0.15 -6.44 -22.14
N SER A 154 0.12 -5.82 -21.00
CA SER A 154 1.48 -5.41 -20.67
C SER A 154 2.34 -6.67 -20.67
N SER A 155 3.38 -6.70 -21.50
CA SER A 155 4.35 -7.79 -21.51
C SER A 155 5.45 -7.56 -20.45
N ALA A 156 5.18 -6.72 -19.45
CA ALA A 156 6.12 -6.43 -18.37
C ALA A 156 6.20 -7.65 -17.45
N SER A 157 6.78 -8.74 -17.95
CA SER A 157 7.49 -9.63 -17.07
C SER A 157 8.50 -8.75 -16.35
N LEU A 158 8.42 -8.68 -15.02
CA LEU A 158 9.62 -8.36 -14.27
C LEU A 158 10.67 -9.35 -14.79
N PRO A 159 11.79 -8.92 -15.37
CA PRO A 159 12.91 -9.81 -15.65
C PRO A 159 13.56 -10.14 -14.31
N GLY A 160 12.80 -10.76 -13.39
CA GLY A 160 13.29 -11.26 -12.14
C GLY A 160 14.19 -12.44 -12.45
N LYS A 161 15.50 -12.24 -12.34
CA LYS A 161 16.43 -13.37 -12.30
C LYS A 161 16.04 -14.23 -11.11
N VAL A 162 15.60 -15.47 -11.37
CA VAL A 162 15.31 -16.42 -10.31
C VAL A 162 16.63 -16.86 -9.69
N CYS A 163 16.94 -16.36 -8.50
CA CYS A 163 18.10 -16.80 -7.75
C CYS A 163 17.83 -18.18 -7.14
N ARG A 164 18.45 -19.23 -7.71
CA ARG A 164 18.37 -20.60 -7.18
C ARG A 164 19.42 -20.79 -6.09
N VAL A 165 19.14 -21.69 -5.14
CA VAL A 165 20.15 -22.12 -4.16
C VAL A 165 21.34 -22.68 -4.93
N PRO A 166 22.57 -22.19 -4.69
CA PRO A 166 23.74 -22.71 -5.37
C PRO A 166 23.89 -24.20 -5.02
N GLN A 167 23.93 -25.07 -6.03
CA GLN A 167 24.02 -26.52 -5.84
C GLN A 167 25.46 -27.02 -5.62
N GLU A 168 26.45 -26.14 -5.57
CA GLU A 168 27.86 -26.52 -5.46
C GLU A 168 28.32 -26.72 -4.01
N SER A 169 29.08 -27.80 -3.82
CA SER A 169 29.79 -28.20 -2.61
C SER A 169 30.73 -27.13 -2.04
N ALA A 170 31.00 -26.04 -2.76
CA ALA A 170 31.79 -24.90 -2.32
C ALA A 170 31.18 -24.12 -1.13
N ILE A 171 29.85 -24.18 -0.94
CA ILE A 171 29.18 -23.51 0.21
C ILE A 171 29.28 -24.33 1.50
N LEU A 172 29.52 -25.65 1.42
CA LEU A 172 29.78 -26.48 2.60
C LEU A 172 31.08 -26.07 3.33
N ALA A 173 32.08 -25.56 2.60
CA ALA A 173 33.34 -25.09 3.18
C ALA A 173 33.20 -23.73 3.90
N VAL A 174 32.34 -22.83 3.39
CA VAL A 174 32.05 -21.52 4.02
C VAL A 174 31.36 -21.70 5.39
N ARG A 175 30.68 -22.82 5.62
CA ARG A 175 30.01 -23.15 6.88
C ARG A 175 30.94 -23.52 8.04
N GLN A 176 32.20 -23.85 7.79
CA GLN A 176 33.10 -24.36 8.83
C GLN A 176 33.90 -23.28 9.56
N ASN A 177 33.92 -22.02 9.08
CA ASN A 177 34.86 -21.02 9.60
C ASN A 177 34.30 -19.59 9.68
N CYS A 178 33.05 -19.41 10.13
CA CYS A 178 32.49 -18.08 10.38
C CYS A 178 32.29 -17.81 11.89
N THR A 179 32.89 -16.71 12.37
CA THR A 179 32.75 -16.15 13.72
C THR A 179 31.51 -15.27 13.90
N GLU A 180 30.75 -15.03 12.83
CA GLU A 180 29.44 -14.37 12.88
C GLU A 180 28.34 -15.40 12.56
N CYS A 181 27.20 -15.32 13.26
CA CYS A 181 26.13 -16.33 13.33
C CYS A 181 25.43 -16.65 11.98
N ILE A 182 26.15 -17.12 10.97
CA ILE A 182 25.58 -17.64 9.72
C ILE A 182 25.22 -19.11 9.95
N CYS A 183 24.13 -19.35 10.69
CA CYS A 183 23.56 -20.68 10.76
C CYS A 183 22.68 -20.91 9.53
N SER A 184 23.15 -21.65 8.53
CA SER A 184 22.29 -22.15 7.44
C SER A 184 21.28 -23.19 7.94
N PHE A 185 21.56 -23.80 9.09
CA PHE A 185 20.67 -24.62 9.90
C PHE A 185 21.20 -24.43 11.32
N CYS A 186 20.53 -23.65 12.18
CA CYS A 186 20.74 -23.89 13.60
C CYS A 186 20.22 -25.31 13.82
N HIS A 187 21.10 -26.28 14.08
CA HIS A 187 20.65 -27.38 14.91
C HIS A 187 20.01 -26.72 16.13
N GLU A 188 18.74 -26.99 16.39
CA GLU A 188 18.07 -26.57 17.62
C GLU A 188 18.83 -27.20 18.80
N SER A 189 19.95 -26.62 19.19
CA SER A 189 20.53 -26.91 20.48
C SER A 189 19.54 -26.31 21.47
N THR A 190 19.09 -27.16 22.38
CA THR A 190 18.08 -26.88 23.40
C THR A 190 18.52 -25.81 24.42
N ALA A 191 19.59 -25.05 24.15
CA ALA A 191 20.34 -24.25 25.10
C ALA A 191 20.60 -22.79 24.71
N SER A 192 19.92 -22.22 23.71
CA SER A 192 19.92 -20.76 23.52
C SER A 192 18.72 -20.12 24.24
N PRO A 193 18.91 -19.19 25.19
CA PRO A 193 17.83 -18.57 25.96
C PRO A 193 16.89 -17.68 25.12
N ASN A 194 17.24 -17.38 23.87
CA ASN A 194 16.52 -16.41 23.04
C ASN A 194 16.35 -16.90 21.59
N LYS A 195 15.66 -18.03 21.43
CA LYS A 195 15.39 -18.69 20.13
C LYS A 195 14.64 -17.81 19.11
N ASP A 196 13.96 -16.75 19.57
CA ASP A 196 13.11 -15.91 18.73
C ASP A 196 13.81 -14.77 17.95
N THR A 197 15.13 -14.62 18.07
CA THR A 197 15.86 -13.41 17.61
C THR A 197 16.94 -13.63 16.55
N CYS A 198 17.17 -14.87 16.10
CA CYS A 198 18.20 -15.18 15.10
C CYS A 198 17.69 -14.91 13.68
N TYR A 199 18.38 -14.04 12.94
CA TYR A 199 18.12 -13.73 11.53
C TYR A 199 19.21 -14.32 10.66
N HIS A 200 18.84 -14.82 9.47
CA HIS A 200 19.73 -15.58 8.61
C HIS A 200 19.94 -14.87 7.28
N ARG A 201 21.18 -14.85 6.79
CA ARG A 201 21.48 -14.35 5.45
C ARG A 201 20.90 -15.28 4.38
N ASP A 202 20.38 -14.71 3.31
CA ASP A 202 19.91 -15.48 2.15
C ASP A 202 21.07 -15.80 1.20
N ILE A 203 21.53 -17.06 1.22
CA ILE A 203 22.67 -17.51 0.40
C ILE A 203 22.39 -17.52 -1.11
N ARG A 204 21.14 -17.29 -1.53
CA ARG A 204 20.77 -17.19 -2.94
C ARG A 204 21.11 -15.83 -3.53
N LEU A 205 21.27 -14.81 -2.68
CA LEU A 205 21.47 -13.43 -3.09
C LEU A 205 22.95 -13.06 -3.13
N ASP A 206 23.33 -12.22 -4.08
CA ASP A 206 24.70 -11.72 -4.18
C ASP A 206 25.11 -10.97 -2.91
N ILE A 207 26.31 -11.33 -2.41
CA ILE A 207 26.84 -10.87 -1.14
C ILE A 207 27.09 -9.37 -1.12
N ALA A 208 27.52 -8.81 -2.26
CA ALA A 208 27.96 -7.42 -2.36
C ALA A 208 26.83 -6.46 -2.74
N THR A 209 25.78 -6.94 -3.41
CA THR A 209 24.79 -6.08 -4.07
C THR A 209 23.34 -6.37 -3.73
N GLN A 210 23.01 -7.52 -3.13
CA GLN A 210 21.61 -7.98 -3.01
C GLN A 210 21.20 -8.44 -1.61
N THR A 211 22.11 -8.45 -0.63
CA THR A 211 21.82 -8.96 0.71
C THR A 211 22.13 -7.94 1.78
N SER A 212 21.24 -7.86 2.77
CA SER A 212 21.52 -7.18 4.03
C SER A 212 22.26 -8.11 5.00
N ASN A 213 22.85 -7.52 6.03
CA ASN A 213 23.48 -8.18 7.18
C ASN A 213 22.85 -7.69 8.49
N CYS A 214 22.95 -8.50 9.55
CA CYS A 214 22.46 -8.11 10.88
C CYS A 214 23.16 -6.86 11.42
N SER A 215 24.43 -6.66 11.06
CA SER A 215 25.24 -5.50 11.43
C SER A 215 24.72 -4.19 10.85
N ASN A 216 24.05 -4.19 9.69
CA ASN A 216 23.47 -2.96 9.10
C ASN A 216 22.42 -2.31 10.01
N TYR A 217 21.77 -3.11 10.86
CA TYR A 217 20.74 -2.65 11.81
C TYR A 217 21.32 -2.28 13.18
N VAL A 218 22.59 -2.59 13.46
CA VAL A 218 23.24 -2.21 14.71
C VAL A 218 23.40 -0.69 14.72
N ASN A 219 23.08 -0.06 15.86
CA ASN A 219 23.06 1.39 16.04
C ASN A 219 22.12 2.15 15.08
N SER A 220 21.31 1.43 14.31
CA SER A 220 20.25 2.04 13.51
C SER A 220 19.06 2.39 14.41
N SER A 221 18.32 3.44 14.08
CA SER A 221 17.02 3.74 14.71
C SER A 221 15.86 2.88 14.16
N TYR A 222 16.17 1.84 13.38
CA TYR A 222 15.19 1.01 12.67
C TYR A 222 15.15 -0.40 13.25
N GLU A 223 13.95 -0.96 13.30
CA GLU A 223 13.73 -2.35 13.65
C GLU A 223 13.68 -3.23 12.40
N LYS A 224 14.05 -4.50 12.57
CA LYS A 224 13.79 -5.53 11.57
C LYS A 224 12.28 -5.82 11.54
N GLY A 225 11.65 -5.63 10.39
CA GLY A 225 10.25 -5.95 10.14
C GLY A 225 10.09 -7.02 9.06
N HIS A 226 9.16 -7.95 9.26
CA HIS A 226 8.89 -9.03 8.31
C HIS A 226 7.90 -8.58 7.23
N LEU A 227 8.18 -8.91 5.95
CA LEU A 227 7.18 -8.78 4.88
C LEU A 227 6.14 -9.91 4.94
N MET A 228 6.60 -11.14 5.14
CA MET A 228 5.79 -12.31 5.52
C MET A 228 5.93 -12.56 7.03
N PRO A 229 4.87 -12.35 7.83
CA PRO A 229 4.95 -12.47 9.28
C PRO A 229 5.27 -13.88 9.77
N LYS A 230 6.15 -13.98 10.78
CA LYS A 230 6.46 -15.25 11.46
C LYS A 230 5.23 -15.94 12.06
N SER A 231 4.24 -15.16 12.51
CA SER A 231 2.99 -15.66 13.09
C SER A 231 2.11 -16.39 12.08
N ASP A 232 2.20 -16.04 10.79
CA ASP A 232 1.34 -16.62 9.76
C ASP A 232 1.79 -18.03 9.35
N VAL A 233 3.03 -18.39 9.71
CA VAL A 233 3.65 -19.69 9.42
C VAL A 233 4.03 -20.45 10.68
N SER A 234 3.43 -20.11 11.83
CA SER A 234 3.76 -20.73 13.12
C SER A 234 3.40 -22.22 13.22
N PHE A 235 2.68 -22.76 12.24
CA PHE A 235 2.31 -24.16 12.15
C PHE A 235 3.45 -25.06 11.63
N ASP A 236 4.49 -24.48 11.01
CA ASP A 236 5.65 -25.22 10.52
C ASP A 236 6.95 -24.56 10.99
N VAL A 237 7.71 -25.26 11.83
CA VAL A 237 8.95 -24.74 12.44
C VAL A 237 9.98 -24.35 11.37
N VAL A 238 10.05 -25.11 10.27
CA VAL A 238 11.01 -24.82 9.18
C VAL A 238 10.61 -23.54 8.44
N THR A 239 9.36 -23.40 8.02
CA THR A 239 8.85 -22.19 7.37
C THR A 239 8.92 -20.99 8.31
N GLN A 240 8.62 -21.19 9.60
CA GLN A 240 8.76 -20.17 10.61
C GLN A 240 10.21 -19.69 10.76
N SER A 241 11.18 -20.61 10.76
CA SER A 241 12.61 -20.26 10.73
C SER A 241 12.99 -19.51 9.44
N ASN A 242 12.50 -19.98 8.28
CA ASN A 242 12.73 -19.33 6.99
C ASN A 242 12.15 -17.90 6.93
N SER A 243 11.11 -17.59 7.69
CA SER A 243 10.59 -16.21 7.77
C SER A 243 11.62 -15.21 8.34
N ASN A 244 12.63 -15.68 9.08
CA ASN A 244 13.72 -14.86 9.60
C ASN A 244 14.89 -14.68 8.59
N MET A 245 14.73 -15.12 7.34
CA MET A 245 15.69 -14.77 6.28
C MET A 245 15.71 -13.26 6.05
N LEU A 246 16.89 -12.66 5.97
CA LEU A 246 17.08 -11.23 5.75
C LEU A 246 16.49 -10.72 4.42
N SER A 247 16.24 -11.61 3.45
CA SER A 247 15.50 -11.31 2.22
C SER A 247 13.99 -11.09 2.43
N ASN A 248 13.46 -11.46 3.60
CA ASN A 248 12.09 -11.17 4.05
C ASN A 248 12.04 -9.97 5.02
N ILE A 249 13.17 -9.30 5.28
CA ILE A 249 13.29 -8.25 6.30
C ILE A 249 13.45 -6.87 5.65
N VAL A 250 12.68 -5.92 6.16
CA VAL A 250 12.70 -4.50 5.78
C VAL A 250 12.91 -3.62 7.02
N PRO A 251 13.65 -2.50 6.94
CA PRO A 251 13.78 -1.58 8.06
C PRO A 251 12.48 -0.85 8.33
N LEU A 252 11.99 -0.98 9.57
CA LEU A 252 10.76 -0.34 10.04
C LEU A 252 11.03 0.60 11.21
N HIS A 253 10.39 1.78 11.20
CA HIS A 253 10.27 2.61 12.38
C HIS A 253 9.45 1.89 13.46
N ALA A 254 9.89 1.95 14.71
CA ALA A 254 9.24 1.27 15.84
C ALA A 254 7.74 1.64 15.96
N ALA A 255 7.41 2.93 15.78
CA ALA A 255 6.04 3.42 15.82
C ALA A 255 5.17 2.89 14.67
N PHE A 256 5.74 2.75 13.47
CA PHE A 256 5.06 2.16 12.32
C PHE A 256 4.80 0.67 12.52
N LYS A 257 5.83 -0.07 12.97
CA LYS A 257 5.79 -1.51 13.21
C LYS A 257 4.75 -1.88 14.26
N THR A 258 4.78 -1.24 15.42
CA THR A 258 3.86 -1.52 16.53
C THR A 258 2.46 -0.93 16.35
N GLY A 259 2.34 0.09 15.48
CA GLY A 259 1.08 0.76 15.15
C GLY A 259 0.41 0.20 13.89
N PRO A 260 0.34 0.97 12.79
CA PRO A 260 -0.48 0.62 11.62
C PRO A 260 -0.10 -0.70 10.96
N TRP A 261 1.19 -1.07 10.94
CA TRP A 261 1.63 -2.33 10.33
C TRP A 261 1.10 -3.56 11.08
N ASN A 262 1.36 -3.63 12.39
CA ASN A 262 0.85 -4.70 13.25
C ASN A 262 -0.69 -4.74 13.25
N TYR A 263 -1.36 -3.59 13.27
CA TYR A 263 -2.81 -3.56 13.23
C TYR A 263 -3.38 -4.12 11.91
N LEU A 264 -2.77 -3.80 10.77
CA LEU A 264 -3.15 -4.39 9.48
C LEU A 264 -2.92 -5.90 9.46
N GLU A 265 -1.82 -6.39 10.02
CA GLU A 265 -1.54 -7.83 10.14
C GLU A 265 -2.57 -8.55 11.02
N MET A 266 -3.00 -7.92 12.11
CA MET A 266 -4.11 -8.44 12.93
C MET A 266 -5.44 -8.52 12.15
N LEU A 267 -5.74 -7.54 11.29
CA LEU A 267 -6.93 -7.58 10.43
C LEU A 267 -6.84 -8.72 9.41
N ILE A 268 -5.68 -8.86 8.75
CA ILE A 268 -5.42 -9.94 7.79
C ILE A 268 -5.58 -11.31 8.46
N ASN A 269 -5.07 -11.49 9.68
CA ASN A 269 -5.26 -12.73 10.43
C ASN A 269 -6.73 -13.01 10.77
N LYS A 270 -7.53 -11.99 11.07
CA LYS A 270 -8.98 -12.14 11.26
C LYS A 270 -9.69 -12.51 9.95
N TRP A 271 -9.30 -11.88 8.84
CA TRP A 271 -9.87 -12.17 7.53
C TRP A 271 -9.50 -13.58 7.05
N SER A 272 -8.28 -14.07 7.29
CA SER A 272 -7.91 -15.44 6.93
C SER A 272 -8.72 -16.47 7.71
N LYS A 273 -8.95 -16.24 9.01
CA LYS A 273 -9.81 -17.11 9.83
C LYS A 273 -11.26 -17.13 9.38
N LYS A 274 -11.77 -15.98 8.90
CA LYS A 274 -13.17 -15.82 8.52
C LYS A 274 -13.48 -16.26 7.09
N TYR A 275 -12.61 -15.93 6.14
CA TYR A 275 -12.82 -16.17 4.71
C TYR A 275 -12.04 -17.38 4.19
N GLY A 276 -11.26 -18.04 5.05
CA GLY A 276 -10.40 -19.16 4.69
C GLY A 276 -9.14 -18.70 3.95
N GLY A 277 -8.81 -19.40 2.86
CA GLY A 277 -7.60 -19.13 2.09
C GLY A 277 -7.65 -17.73 1.46
N ILE A 278 -6.80 -16.84 1.99
CA ILE A 278 -6.52 -15.53 1.41
C ILE A 278 -5.08 -15.51 0.89
N PHE A 279 -4.85 -14.75 -0.16
CA PHE A 279 -3.52 -14.49 -0.70
C PHE A 279 -3.05 -13.11 -0.24
N VAL A 280 -1.82 -13.02 0.24
CA VAL A 280 -1.24 -11.76 0.71
C VAL A 280 0.06 -11.52 -0.05
N ILE A 281 0.17 -10.37 -0.71
CA ILE A 281 1.39 -9.88 -1.33
C ILE A 281 1.80 -8.65 -0.53
N SER A 282 2.98 -8.69 0.10
CA SER A 282 3.53 -7.54 0.83
C SER A 282 4.78 -7.04 0.13
N GLY A 283 5.05 -5.74 0.21
CA GLY A 283 6.29 -5.19 -0.30
C GLY A 283 6.58 -3.80 0.25
N ALA A 284 7.78 -3.33 -0.06
CA ALA A 284 8.30 -2.03 0.35
C ALA A 284 8.57 -1.19 -0.90
N MET A 285 8.37 0.12 -0.81
CA MET A 285 8.56 1.02 -1.94
C MET A 285 9.21 2.34 -1.52
N ILE A 286 9.98 2.91 -2.44
CA ILE A 286 10.59 4.24 -2.30
C ILE A 286 9.97 5.16 -3.35
N LYS A 287 9.36 6.25 -2.89
CA LYS A 287 8.74 7.28 -3.72
C LYS A 287 9.79 8.31 -4.14
N ALA A 288 10.82 7.85 -4.84
CA ALA A 288 11.87 8.64 -5.46
C ALA A 288 12.48 7.84 -6.62
N ASP A 289 13.04 8.51 -7.62
CA ASP A 289 13.76 7.83 -8.69
C ASP A 289 15.10 7.25 -8.19
N HIS A 290 15.66 6.32 -8.97
CA HIS A 290 16.89 5.62 -8.62
C HIS A 290 18.07 6.59 -8.42
N GLU A 291 18.19 7.65 -9.22
CA GLU A 291 19.29 8.61 -9.10
C GLU A 291 19.22 9.38 -7.79
N THR A 292 18.02 9.82 -7.41
CA THR A 292 17.74 10.47 -6.13
C THR A 292 18.11 9.55 -4.98
N VAL A 293 17.63 8.30 -4.99
CA VAL A 293 17.93 7.31 -3.94
C VAL A 293 19.43 7.05 -3.82
N MET A 294 20.15 6.91 -4.94
CA MET A 294 21.59 6.65 -4.93
C MET A 294 22.44 7.88 -4.54
N SER A 295 21.84 9.08 -4.53
CA SER A 295 22.56 10.32 -4.20
C SER A 295 22.27 10.86 -2.80
N ASP A 296 21.19 10.42 -2.16
CA ASP A 296 20.78 10.89 -0.84
C ASP A 296 20.96 9.80 0.24
N PRO A 297 21.92 9.99 1.18
CA PRO A 297 22.16 9.08 2.30
C PRO A 297 20.93 8.84 3.20
N SER A 298 19.93 9.73 3.18
CA SER A 298 18.73 9.60 4.01
C SER A 298 17.88 8.36 3.67
N TYR A 299 18.04 7.82 2.46
CA TYR A 299 17.38 6.59 2.02
C TYR A 299 18.11 5.31 2.44
N TRP A 300 19.22 5.39 3.17
CA TRP A 300 20.03 4.21 3.50
C TRP A 300 20.25 4.10 5.01
N LEU A 301 20.19 2.88 5.54
CA LEU A 301 20.50 2.65 6.95
C LEU A 301 21.88 3.23 7.30
N ASN A 302 21.94 3.97 8.40
CA ASN A 302 23.14 4.65 8.90
C ASN A 302 23.81 5.62 7.89
N GLY A 303 23.12 6.01 6.80
CA GLY A 303 23.68 6.87 5.76
C GLY A 303 24.65 6.15 4.80
N GLU A 304 24.75 4.82 4.85
CA GLU A 304 25.66 4.05 4.02
C GLU A 304 25.01 3.72 2.67
N ILE A 305 25.25 4.57 1.66
CA ILE A 305 24.72 4.38 0.30
C ILE A 305 25.09 3.00 -0.25
N GLY A 306 24.11 2.28 -0.79
CA GLY A 306 24.28 0.91 -1.30
C GLY A 306 24.08 -0.18 -0.24
N SER A 307 23.83 0.17 1.02
CA SER A 307 23.49 -0.79 2.08
C SER A 307 22.01 -1.23 2.03
N VAL A 308 21.25 -1.05 3.10
CA VAL A 308 19.81 -1.37 3.17
C VAL A 308 19.01 -0.10 2.98
N ALA A 309 18.23 -0.06 1.91
CA ALA A 309 17.37 1.07 1.62
C ALA A 309 16.18 1.16 2.59
N ILE A 310 15.87 2.38 3.03
CA ILE A 310 14.76 2.71 3.92
C ILE A 310 13.54 3.03 3.04
N PRO A 311 12.45 2.26 3.13
CA PRO A 311 11.28 2.51 2.32
C PRO A 311 10.55 3.77 2.76
N THR A 312 9.94 4.47 1.81
CA THR A 312 9.03 5.59 2.12
C THR A 312 7.63 5.10 2.50
N HIS A 313 7.23 3.94 1.94
CA HIS A 313 5.93 3.33 2.15
C HIS A 313 6.05 1.81 2.11
N LEU A 314 5.10 1.13 2.74
CA LEU A 314 4.91 -0.30 2.57
C LEU A 314 3.50 -0.56 2.03
N TYR A 315 3.36 -1.63 1.26
CA TYR A 315 2.07 -2.05 0.73
C TYR A 315 1.73 -3.49 1.11
N LYS A 316 0.43 -3.77 1.18
CA LYS A 316 -0.12 -5.12 1.17
C LYS A 316 -1.28 -5.19 0.19
N ILE A 317 -1.33 -6.24 -0.61
CA ILE A 317 -2.46 -6.64 -1.44
C ILE A 317 -3.01 -7.93 -0.85
N VAL A 318 -4.29 -7.93 -0.48
CA VAL A 318 -4.97 -9.06 0.13
C VAL A 318 -6.08 -9.49 -0.81
N VAL A 319 -6.05 -10.72 -1.28
CA VAL A 319 -7.02 -11.25 -2.25
C VAL A 319 -7.76 -12.43 -1.64
N LYS A 320 -9.08 -12.43 -1.79
CA LYS A 320 -9.94 -13.57 -1.47
C LYS A 320 -10.79 -13.96 -2.67
N CYS A 321 -11.19 -15.22 -2.71
CA CYS A 321 -12.21 -15.65 -3.63
C CYS A 321 -13.61 -15.33 -3.07
N GLN A 322 -14.50 -14.77 -3.89
CA GLN A 322 -15.86 -14.45 -3.48
C GLN A 322 -16.77 -15.68 -3.47
N ASP A 323 -16.47 -16.68 -4.28
CA ASP A 323 -17.36 -17.80 -4.56
C ASP A 323 -16.78 -19.17 -4.19
N SER A 324 -15.75 -19.18 -3.33
CA SER A 324 -15.17 -20.38 -2.74
C SER A 324 -15.69 -20.58 -1.31
N ASP A 325 -16.01 -21.83 -0.98
CA ASP A 325 -16.37 -22.23 0.37
C ASP A 325 -15.08 -22.61 1.12
N GLN A 326 -14.69 -21.78 2.09
CA GLN A 326 -13.70 -21.98 3.17
C GLN A 326 -12.57 -23.01 2.94
N VAL A 327 -11.32 -22.55 2.87
CA VAL A 327 -10.16 -23.43 3.08
C VAL A 327 -10.00 -23.69 4.58
N ALA A 328 -10.42 -24.86 5.06
CA ALA A 328 -9.95 -25.35 6.35
C ALA A 328 -8.52 -25.87 6.17
N CYS A 329 -7.55 -25.29 6.89
CA CYS A 329 -6.14 -25.73 6.87
C CYS A 329 -5.91 -27.13 7.48
N ASN A 330 -6.97 -27.86 7.84
CA ASN A 330 -6.92 -29.15 8.52
C ASN A 330 -7.30 -30.29 7.58
N GLY A 331 -6.57 -30.45 6.47
CA GLY A 331 -6.36 -31.73 5.76
C GLY A 331 -7.57 -32.58 5.35
N SER A 332 -8.81 -32.08 5.46
CA SER A 332 -10.02 -32.84 5.18
C SER A 332 -10.86 -32.07 4.17
N ALA A 333 -10.49 -32.20 2.90
CA ALA A 333 -11.09 -31.48 1.79
C ALA A 333 -11.41 -32.46 0.67
N SER A 334 -12.54 -33.17 0.78
CA SER A 334 -13.09 -33.97 -0.34
C SER A 334 -14.31 -33.32 -1.01
N ASN A 335 -14.84 -32.19 -0.50
CA ASN A 335 -16.00 -31.50 -1.08
C ASN A 335 -15.84 -29.97 -0.99
N HIS A 336 -14.88 -29.38 -1.69
CA HIS A 336 -14.70 -27.92 -1.71
C HIS A 336 -14.81 -27.35 -3.12
N LYS A 337 -15.51 -26.21 -3.22
CA LYS A 337 -15.68 -25.47 -4.46
C LYS A 337 -14.40 -24.66 -4.75
N PRO A 338 -13.61 -25.01 -5.79
CA PRO A 338 -12.45 -24.22 -6.19
C PRO A 338 -12.90 -22.82 -6.61
N CYS A 339 -12.00 -21.84 -6.52
CA CYS A 339 -12.33 -20.47 -6.87
C CYS A 339 -12.82 -20.37 -8.32
N GLY A 340 -14.04 -19.88 -8.53
CA GLY A 340 -14.66 -19.76 -9.85
C GLY A 340 -14.21 -18.53 -10.64
N GLY A 341 -13.08 -17.92 -10.24
CA GLY A 341 -12.51 -16.73 -10.86
C GLY A 341 -13.10 -15.40 -10.37
N LYS A 342 -14.00 -15.39 -9.38
CA LYS A 342 -14.52 -14.16 -8.77
C LYS A 342 -13.61 -13.69 -7.65
N LEU A 343 -12.61 -12.89 -8.00
CA LEU A 343 -11.64 -12.36 -7.06
C LEU A 343 -12.11 -11.03 -6.47
N GLU A 344 -11.74 -10.80 -5.21
CA GLU A 344 -11.89 -9.52 -4.53
C GLU A 344 -10.59 -9.18 -3.82
N ALA A 345 -10.14 -7.93 -3.96
CA ALA A 345 -8.91 -7.45 -3.35
C ALA A 345 -9.15 -6.26 -2.42
N LEU A 346 -8.37 -6.22 -1.34
CA LEU A 346 -8.06 -5.01 -0.59
C LEU A 346 -6.58 -4.72 -0.77
N SER A 347 -6.24 -3.49 -1.14
CA SER A 347 -4.86 -3.05 -1.26
C SER A 347 -4.63 -1.80 -0.41
N PHE A 348 -3.44 -1.70 0.18
CA PHE A 348 -3.07 -0.66 1.12
C PHE A 348 -1.70 -0.10 0.77
N ILE A 349 -1.52 1.21 0.90
CA ILE A 349 -0.21 1.87 0.81
C ILE A 349 -0.04 2.72 2.07
N LEU A 350 0.74 2.21 3.03
CA LEU A 350 0.93 2.83 4.34
C LEU A 350 2.21 3.69 4.34
N PRO A 351 2.15 4.95 4.78
CA PRO A 351 3.32 5.82 4.89
C PRO A 351 4.24 5.33 6.01
N HIS A 352 5.52 5.13 5.69
CA HIS A 352 6.52 4.65 6.62
C HIS A 352 7.13 5.81 7.42
N SER A 353 6.35 6.32 8.37
CA SER A 353 6.72 7.49 9.17
C SER A 353 7.44 7.13 10.48
N LYS A 354 8.36 8.02 10.91
CA LYS A 354 9.14 7.86 12.14
C LYS A 354 8.31 7.96 13.41
N SER A 355 7.38 8.91 13.44
CA SER A 355 6.43 9.08 14.54
C SER A 355 5.13 8.35 14.22
N ALA A 356 4.45 7.84 15.25
CA ALA A 356 3.03 7.61 15.12
C ALA A 356 2.40 8.95 14.70
N SER A 357 1.54 8.93 13.68
CA SER A 357 0.74 10.09 13.30
C SER A 357 -0.61 9.92 14.01
N PRO A 358 -0.77 10.36 15.28
CA PRO A 358 -2.02 10.18 15.98
C PRO A 358 -3.04 11.08 15.30
N GLN A 359 -3.85 10.50 14.43
CA GLN A 359 -5.05 11.17 13.94
C GLN A 359 -6.10 11.25 15.06
N CYS A 360 -5.93 10.50 16.18
CA CYS A 360 -6.94 10.30 17.23
C CYS A 360 -8.27 9.73 16.71
N HIS A 361 -8.20 9.00 15.60
CA HIS A 361 -9.27 8.18 15.05
C HIS A 361 -9.02 6.71 15.36
N SER A 362 -10.05 5.87 15.20
CA SER A 362 -9.90 4.42 15.36
C SER A 362 -8.83 3.87 14.41
N ALA A 363 -8.13 2.82 14.84
CA ALA A 363 -7.12 2.17 13.99
C ALA A 363 -7.72 1.65 12.68
N VAL A 364 -8.98 1.19 12.69
CA VAL A 364 -9.74 0.84 11.47
C VAL A 364 -9.81 2.02 10.51
N SER A 365 -10.18 3.20 11.00
CA SER A 365 -10.31 4.41 10.17
C SER A 365 -8.97 4.81 9.57
N GLN A 366 -7.89 4.74 10.37
CA GLN A 366 -6.54 5.04 9.88
C GLN A 366 -6.08 4.07 8.79
N ILE A 367 -6.33 2.76 8.94
CA ILE A 367 -6.04 1.79 7.87
C ILE A 367 -6.90 2.06 6.64
N PHE A 368 -8.18 2.37 6.83
CA PHE A 368 -9.09 2.63 5.74
C PHE A 368 -8.69 3.88 4.93
N ASP A 369 -8.14 4.92 5.57
CA ASP A 369 -7.67 6.11 4.87
C ASP A 369 -6.68 5.76 3.77
N HIS A 370 -5.82 4.77 4.03
CA HIS A 370 -4.72 4.32 3.20
C HIS A 370 -5.03 3.12 2.30
N VAL A 371 -6.31 2.77 2.10
CA VAL A 371 -6.67 1.89 0.99
C VAL A 371 -6.21 2.52 -0.33
N SER A 372 -5.85 1.71 -1.30
CA SER A 372 -5.44 2.18 -2.64
C SER A 372 -5.82 1.12 -3.66
N SER A 373 -5.81 1.47 -4.95
CA SER A 373 -5.97 0.47 -6.00
C SER A 373 -4.66 -0.33 -6.16
N ILE A 374 -4.72 -1.53 -6.75
CA ILE A 374 -3.50 -2.26 -7.11
C ILE A 374 -2.74 -1.46 -8.18
N ALA A 375 -3.44 -0.83 -9.11
CA ALA A 375 -2.84 0.05 -10.13
C ALA A 375 -2.01 1.20 -9.53
N ASP A 376 -2.40 1.73 -8.35
CA ASP A 376 -1.58 2.72 -7.62
C ASP A 376 -0.24 2.11 -7.15
N ILE A 377 -0.27 0.85 -6.70
CA ILE A 377 0.92 0.10 -6.29
C ILE A 377 1.80 -0.19 -7.51
N GLU A 378 1.22 -0.64 -8.62
CA GLU A 378 1.95 -0.89 -9.88
C GLU A 378 2.65 0.35 -10.39
N LYS A 379 1.95 1.49 -10.39
CA LYS A 379 2.52 2.77 -10.82
C LYS A 379 3.73 3.20 -9.99
N LEU A 380 3.76 2.83 -8.71
CA LEU A 380 4.86 3.19 -7.80
C LEU A 380 5.99 2.15 -7.76
N THR A 381 5.68 0.89 -8.05
CA THR A 381 6.64 -0.22 -7.93
C THR A 381 7.19 -0.68 -9.29
N GLY A 382 6.49 -0.40 -10.39
CA GLY A 382 6.77 -0.94 -11.71
C GLY A 382 6.45 -2.43 -11.86
N ILE A 383 5.79 -3.04 -10.87
CA ILE A 383 5.41 -4.45 -10.88
C ILE A 383 4.03 -4.58 -11.55
N ASP A 384 3.89 -5.56 -12.45
CA ASP A 384 2.62 -5.98 -13.03
C ASP A 384 2.08 -7.16 -12.18
N PHE A 385 1.00 -6.94 -11.43
CA PHE A 385 0.39 -7.96 -10.58
C PHE A 385 -0.69 -8.72 -11.34
N PHE A 386 -0.88 -10.00 -11.01
CA PHE A 386 -1.91 -10.82 -11.66
C PHE A 386 -1.86 -10.88 -13.21
N PRO A 387 -0.68 -10.94 -13.86
CA PRO A 387 -0.57 -10.92 -15.33
C PRO A 387 -1.21 -12.13 -16.02
N GLU A 388 -1.47 -13.19 -15.25
CA GLU A 388 -2.16 -14.41 -15.70
C GLU A 388 -3.67 -14.19 -15.91
N LEU A 389 -4.27 -13.15 -15.34
CA LEU A 389 -5.68 -12.81 -15.59
C LEU A 389 -5.89 -12.38 -17.04
N SER A 390 -7.12 -12.47 -17.57
CA SER A 390 -7.41 -11.88 -18.87
C SER A 390 -7.25 -10.37 -18.80
N ALA A 391 -6.78 -9.72 -19.88
CA ALA A 391 -6.49 -8.27 -19.87
C ALA A 391 -7.68 -7.42 -19.40
N GLU A 392 -8.90 -7.81 -19.79
CA GLU A 392 -10.14 -7.14 -19.37
C GLU A 392 -10.41 -7.27 -17.87
N LEU A 393 -10.22 -8.47 -17.32
CA LEU A 393 -10.42 -8.74 -15.90
C LEU A 393 -9.32 -8.07 -15.07
N GLN A 394 -8.08 -8.17 -15.53
CA GLN A 394 -6.90 -7.60 -14.90
C GLN A 394 -7.07 -6.09 -14.69
N VAL A 395 -7.29 -5.34 -15.78
CA VAL A 395 -7.48 -3.87 -15.71
C VAL A 395 -8.63 -3.48 -14.78
N THR A 396 -9.74 -4.22 -14.83
CA THR A 396 -10.89 -3.95 -13.95
C THR A 396 -10.58 -4.25 -12.49
N PHE A 397 -9.86 -5.34 -12.23
CA PHE A 397 -9.48 -5.80 -10.90
C PHE A 397 -8.47 -4.85 -10.27
N GLU A 398 -7.46 -4.41 -11.01
CA GLU A 398 -6.36 -3.61 -10.48
C GLU A 398 -6.75 -2.17 -10.16
N THR A 399 -7.62 -1.58 -10.98
CA THR A 399 -8.07 -0.18 -10.82
C THR A 399 -9.25 -0.04 -9.86
N GLN A 400 -9.79 -1.14 -9.34
CA GLN A 400 -10.87 -1.09 -8.36
C GLN A 400 -10.32 -0.55 -7.03
N THR A 401 -10.77 0.63 -6.61
CA THR A 401 -10.48 1.14 -5.26
C THR A 401 -11.44 0.52 -4.25
N PRO A 402 -10.94 -0.05 -3.15
CA PRO A 402 -11.80 -0.49 -2.05
C PRO A 402 -12.59 0.67 -1.44
N THR A 403 -13.90 0.51 -1.28
CA THR A 403 -14.76 1.52 -0.64
C THR A 403 -15.12 1.17 0.81
N GLU A 404 -14.76 -0.03 1.25
CA GLU A 404 -14.94 -0.52 2.61
C GLU A 404 -13.90 -1.61 2.90
N LEU A 405 -13.67 -1.89 4.18
CA LEU A 405 -12.89 -3.05 4.61
C LEU A 405 -13.80 -4.26 4.76
N TRP A 406 -13.26 -5.47 4.61
CA TRP A 406 -14.03 -6.69 4.84
C TRP A 406 -14.48 -6.81 6.30
N SER A 407 -15.69 -7.33 6.50
CA SER A 407 -16.23 -7.54 7.84
C SER A 407 -15.36 -8.51 8.65
N ILE A 408 -15.08 -8.14 9.90
CA ILE A 408 -14.35 -8.97 10.87
C ILE A 408 -15.28 -9.76 11.82
N PHE A 409 -16.61 -9.60 11.71
CA PHE A 409 -17.63 -10.24 12.55
C PHE A 409 -18.57 -11.13 11.74
#